data_AF-A0A937D3N3-F1
#
_entry.id   AF-A0A937D3N3-F1
#
_cell.length_a   1.000
_cell.length_b   1.000
_cell.length_c   1.000
_cell.angle_alpha   90.00
_cell.angle_beta   90.00
_cell.angle_gamma   90.00
#
_symmetry.space_group_name_H-M   'P 1'
#
loop_
_entity.id
_entity.type
_entity.pdbx_description
1 polymer ?
#
loop_
_entity_poly.entity_id
_entity_poly.type
_entity_poly.pdbx_seq_one_letter_code
_entity_poly.pdbx_strand_id
1 'polypeptide(L)'
;MTYSRDATTASEVTSQHVSIWSEEWQHECEAKAVLAMSKTARDAIFDRSTGEDGQRKEHGVTAIRRSKSVEALKGLQEAQGQRLTSPAR
;
A
#
# COMPACT_ATOMS: atom_id res chain seq x y z
N MET A 1 17.54 -12.05 -4.44
CA MET A 1 17.75 -10.58 -4.37
C MET A 1 18.16 -10.24 -2.95
N THR A 2 19.38 -9.75 -2.76
CA THR A 2 19.83 -9.20 -1.47
C THR A 2 19.38 -7.74 -1.43
N TYR A 3 18.42 -7.42 -0.57
CA TYR A 3 17.95 -6.05 -0.40
C TYR A 3 18.96 -5.28 0.46
N SER A 4 19.42 -4.12 -0.02
CA SER A 4 20.29 -3.24 0.77
C SER A 4 19.45 -2.47 1.80
N ARG A 5 19.77 -2.62 3.09
CA ARG A 5 19.14 -1.84 4.16
C ARG A 5 19.59 -0.38 4.19
N ASP A 6 20.71 -0.07 3.54
CA ASP A 6 21.29 1.28 3.49
C ASP A 6 20.79 2.11 2.31
N ALA A 7 19.82 1.59 1.55
CA ALA A 7 19.23 2.34 0.45
C ALA A 7 18.50 3.58 0.97
N THR A 8 18.89 4.75 0.44
CA THR A 8 18.29 6.04 0.75
C THR A 8 17.77 6.72 -0.51
N THR A 9 16.85 7.67 -0.35
CA THR A 9 16.26 8.48 -1.42
C THR A 9 16.04 9.91 -0.95
N ALA A 10 16.01 10.87 -1.86
CA ALA A 10 15.67 12.25 -1.54
C ALA A 10 14.18 12.36 -1.21
N SER A 11 13.86 12.90 -0.04
CA SER A 11 12.50 13.26 0.35
C SER A 11 12.10 14.58 -0.29
N GLU A 12 10.91 14.62 -0.90
CA GLU A 12 10.35 15.87 -1.43
C GLU A 12 9.77 16.76 -0.32
N VAL A 13 9.47 16.19 0.86
CA VAL A 13 8.90 16.92 1.99
C VAL A 13 9.98 17.62 2.81
N THR A 14 11.06 16.90 3.13
CA THR A 14 12.13 17.42 4.01
C THR A 14 13.35 17.91 3.24
N SER A 15 13.43 17.62 1.93
CA SER A 15 14.64 17.85 1.10
C SER A 15 15.90 17.15 1.61
N GLN A 16 15.77 16.16 2.50
CA GLN A 16 16.86 15.36 3.03
C GLN A 16 16.84 13.94 2.46
N HIS A 17 17.98 13.26 2.51
CA HIS A 17 18.03 11.84 2.21
C HIS A 17 17.44 11.02 3.36
N VAL A 18 16.39 10.26 3.08
CA VAL A 18 15.73 9.35 4.02
C VAL A 18 15.94 7.91 3.59
N SER A 19 15.95 6.98 4.56
CA SER A 19 15.98 5.55 4.24
C SER A 19 14.68 5.14 3.54
N ILE A 20 14.77 4.31 2.50
CA ILE A 20 13.56 3.76 1.85
C ILE A 20 12.79 2.78 2.75
N TRP A 21 13.38 2.41 3.89
CA TRP A 21 12.77 1.55 4.91
C TRP A 21 12.21 2.35 6.10
N SER A 22 12.33 3.68 6.09
CA SER A 22 11.84 4.56 7.15
C SER A 22 10.32 4.79 7.06
N GLU A 23 9.70 5.07 8.21
CA GLU A 23 8.30 5.52 8.24
C GLU A 23 8.11 6.85 7.51
N GLU A 24 9.12 7.70 7.50
CA GLU A 24 9.10 8.99 6.78
C GLU A 24 8.91 8.78 5.28
N TRP A 25 9.70 7.87 4.68
CA TRP A 25 9.56 7.52 3.27
C TRP A 25 8.21 6.84 2.98
N GLN A 26 7.74 5.98 3.88
CA GLN A 26 6.43 5.35 3.77
C GLN A 26 5.30 6.41 3.73
N HIS A 27 5.30 7.37 4.66
CA HIS A 27 4.30 8.43 4.71
C HIS A 27 4.34 9.33 3.47
N GLU A 28 5.53 9.63 2.95
CA GLU A 28 5.66 10.39 1.71
C GLU A 28 5.05 9.64 0.52
N CYS A 29 5.30 8.33 0.42
CA CYS A 29 4.70 7.50 -0.63
C CYS A 29 3.17 7.43 -0.51
N GLU A 30 2.64 7.35 0.71
CA GLU A 30 1.20 7.36 0.98
C GLU A 30 0.57 8.71 0.61
N ALA A 31 1.21 9.82 0.95
CA ALA A 31 0.78 11.15 0.57
C ALA A 31 0.75 11.31 -0.95
N LYS A 32 1.81 10.88 -1.65
CA LYS A 32 1.87 10.90 -3.13
C LYS A 32 0.77 10.06 -3.75
N ALA A 33 0.50 8.87 -3.21
CA ALA A 33 -0.58 8.02 -3.69
C ALA A 33 -1.96 8.69 -3.54
N VAL A 34 -2.22 9.34 -2.41
CA VAL A 34 -3.48 10.08 -2.17
C VAL A 34 -3.60 11.32 -3.07
N LEU A 35 -2.49 12.02 -3.33
CA LEU A 35 -2.47 13.18 -4.22
C LEU A 35 -2.73 12.78 -5.67
N ALA A 36 -2.27 11.60 -6.09
CA ALA A 36 -2.51 11.06 -7.44
C ALA A 36 -3.95 10.56 -7.65
N MET A 37 -4.72 10.33 -6.58
CA MET A 37 -6.12 9.89 -6.69
C MET A 37 -7.05 11.03 -7.16
N SER A 38 -8.11 10.65 -7.89
CA SER A 38 -9.21 11.57 -8.19
C SER A 38 -9.91 12.02 -6.91
N LYS A 39 -10.56 13.19 -6.95
CA LYS A 39 -11.32 13.73 -5.82
C LYS A 39 -12.32 12.70 -5.28
N THR A 40 -13.09 12.06 -6.16
CA THR A 40 -14.07 11.04 -5.79
C THR A 40 -13.44 9.83 -5.10
N ALA A 41 -12.28 9.36 -5.57
CA ALA A 41 -11.58 8.23 -4.95
C ALA A 41 -10.99 8.60 -3.59
N ARG A 42 -10.47 9.82 -3.45
CA ARG A 42 -10.00 10.37 -2.18
C ARG A 42 -11.15 10.50 -1.18
N ASP A 43 -12.26 11.13 -1.61
CA ASP A 43 -13.44 11.30 -0.78
C ASP A 43 -13.98 9.93 -0.35
N ALA A 44 -14.03 8.93 -1.21
CA ALA A 44 -14.44 7.57 -0.82
C ALA A 44 -13.54 6.91 0.25
N ILE A 45 -12.25 7.27 0.33
CA ILE A 45 -11.30 6.76 1.34
C ILE A 45 -11.45 7.49 2.68
N PHE A 46 -11.65 8.80 2.65
CA PHE A 46 -11.69 9.63 3.85
C PHE A 46 -13.09 9.86 4.41
N ASP A 47 -14.12 9.77 3.56
CA ASP A 47 -15.49 9.99 3.94
C ASP A 47 -16.07 8.74 4.61
N ARG A 48 -16.61 8.92 5.81
CA ARG A 48 -17.01 7.83 6.70
C ARG A 48 -18.38 7.30 6.28
N SER A 49 -18.42 6.57 5.17
CA SER A 49 -19.64 5.86 4.78
C SER A 49 -19.81 4.62 5.65
N THR A 50 -20.78 4.66 6.58
CA THR A 50 -21.24 3.45 7.28
C THR A 50 -21.79 2.48 6.23
N GLY A 51 -21.29 1.24 6.18
CA GLY A 51 -21.92 0.23 5.33
C GLY A 51 -23.34 -0.06 5.79
N GLU A 52 -24.22 -0.51 4.90
CA GLU A 52 -25.61 -0.88 5.22
C GLU A 52 -25.70 -1.87 6.40
N ASP A 53 -24.64 -2.65 6.64
CA ASP A 53 -24.55 -3.67 7.69
C ASP A 53 -24.22 -3.13 9.09
N GLY A 54 -24.12 -1.80 9.26
CA GLY A 54 -23.74 -1.16 10.54
C GLY A 54 -22.28 -1.36 10.96
N GLN A 55 -21.50 -2.11 10.17
CA GLN A 55 -20.06 -2.27 10.34
C GLN A 55 -19.33 -0.99 9.94
N ARG A 56 -18.42 -0.52 10.80
CA ARG A 56 -17.54 0.61 10.50
C ARG A 56 -16.59 0.21 9.37
N LYS A 57 -16.76 0.80 8.18
CA LYS A 57 -15.75 0.70 7.13
C LYS A 57 -14.44 1.34 7.63
N GLU A 58 -13.32 0.66 7.37
CA GLU A 58 -11.99 1.24 7.58
C GLU A 58 -11.85 2.49 6.71
N HIS A 59 -11.26 3.55 7.27
CA HIS A 59 -11.18 4.88 6.65
C HIS A 59 -9.74 5.40 6.73
N GLY A 60 -9.43 6.33 5.83
CA GLY A 60 -8.12 6.97 5.74
C GLY A 60 -7.02 6.05 5.20
N VAL A 61 -5.77 6.40 5.49
CA VAL A 61 -4.57 5.71 4.96
C VAL A 61 -4.55 4.21 5.30
N THR A 62 -5.20 3.80 6.41
CA THR A 62 -5.37 2.39 6.78
C THR A 62 -6.10 1.58 5.70
N ALA A 63 -7.09 2.17 5.02
CA ALA A 63 -7.80 1.51 3.91
C ALA A 63 -6.89 1.27 2.69
N ILE A 64 -5.94 2.17 2.45
CA ILE A 64 -4.92 2.04 1.39
C ILE A 64 -3.93 0.92 1.75
N ARG A 65 -3.42 0.94 2.99
CA ARG A 65 -2.47 -0.06 3.50
C ARG A 65 -3.07 -1.47 3.46
N ARG A 66 -4.32 -1.64 3.89
CA ARG A 66 -4.99 -2.95 3.89
C ARG A 66 -5.35 -3.44 2.50
N SER A 67 -5.85 -2.59 1.61
CA SER A 67 -6.19 -2.98 0.24
C SER A 67 -4.96 -3.46 -0.53
N LYS A 68 -3.84 -2.71 -0.47
CA LYS A 68 -2.57 -3.15 -1.05
C LYS A 68 -2.01 -4.41 -0.40
N SER A 69 -2.17 -4.57 0.92
CA SER A 69 -1.75 -5.79 1.62
C SER A 69 -2.58 -7.01 1.21
N VAL A 70 -3.90 -6.85 1.02
CA VAL A 70 -4.80 -7.92 0.57
C VAL A 70 -4.51 -8.30 -0.87
N GLU A 71 -4.28 -7.35 -1.78
CA GLU A 71 -3.87 -7.65 -3.15
C GLU A 71 -2.49 -8.32 -3.21
N ALA A 72 -1.52 -7.87 -2.40
CA ALA A 72 -0.21 -8.52 -2.30
C ALA A 72 -0.32 -9.95 -1.76
N LEU A 73 -1.19 -10.20 -0.77
CA LEU A 73 -1.46 -11.53 -0.23
C LEU A 73 -2.16 -12.43 -1.25
N LYS A 74 -3.12 -11.89 -2.02
CA LYS A 74 -3.77 -12.62 -3.12
C LYS A 74 -2.78 -12.98 -4.22
N GLY A 75 -1.95 -12.03 -4.65
CA GLY A 75 -0.89 -12.27 -5.64
C GLY A 75 0.15 -13.28 -5.16
N LEU A 76 0.50 -13.28 -3.87
CA LEU A 76 1.35 -14.32 -3.26
C LEU A 76 0.67 -15.69 -3.24
N GLN A 77 -0.62 -15.74 -2.90
CA GLN A 77 -1.40 -16.98 -2.86
C GLN A 77 -1.59 -17.57 -4.27
N GLU A 78 -1.83 -16.74 -5.28
CA GLU A 78 -1.93 -17.13 -6.69
C GLU A 78 -0.58 -17.61 -7.23
N ALA A 79 0.53 -16.91 -6.90
CA ALA A 79 1.87 -17.33 -7.27
C ALA A 79 2.29 -18.65 -6.61
N GLN A 80 1.87 -18.90 -5.36
CA GLN A 80 2.08 -20.18 -4.68
C GLN A 80 1.17 -21.29 -5.22
N GLY A 81 -0.07 -20.95 -5.58
CA GLY A 81 -1.02 -21.87 -6.23
C GLY A 81 -0.53 -22.32 -7.61
N GLN A 82 0.00 -21.42 -8.44
CA GLN A 82 0.62 -21.77 -9.73
C GLN A 82 1.89 -22.61 -9.59
N ARG A 83 2.63 -22.46 -8.47
CA ARG A 83 3.82 -23.27 -8.20
C ARG A 83 3.50 -24.73 -7.88
N LEU A 84 2.28 -25.04 -7.47
CA LEU A 84 1.80 -26.39 -7.16
C LEU A 84 1.11 -27.08 -8.34
N THR A 85 0.80 -26.35 -9.42
CA THR A 85 0.12 -26.89 -10.61
C THR A 85 1.04 -27.11 -11.82
N SER A 86 2.34 -26.78 -11.71
CA SER A 86 3.31 -27.07 -12.78
C SER A 86 3.76 -28.53 -12.68
N PRO A 87 3.41 -29.42 -13.63
CA PRO A 87 3.90 -30.79 -13.60
C PRO A 87 5.40 -30.78 -13.91
N ALA A 88 6.18 -31.49 -13.09
CA ALA A 88 7.57 -31.79 -13.36
C ALA A 88 7.64 -32.50 -14.72
N ARG A 89 8.41 -31.94 -15.66
CA ARG A 89 8.71 -32.54 -16.95
C ARG A 89 10.10 -33.13 -16.94
#